data_AF-A0A969ZIC8-F1
#
_entry.id   AF-A0A969ZIC8-F1
#
_cell.length_a   1.000
_cell.length_b   1.000
_cell.length_c   1.000
_cell.angle_alpha   90.00
_cell.angle_beta   90.00
_cell.angle_gamma   90.00
#
_symmetry.space_group_name_H-M   'P 1'
#
loop_
_entity.id
_entity.type
_entity.pdbx_description
1 polymer ?
#
loop_
_entity_poly.entity_id
_entity_poly.type
_entity_poly.pdbx_seq_one_letter_code
_entity_poly.pdbx_strand_id
1 'polypeptide(L)'
;MRTYNDNLDFRLETVSPASQYKPASTMQFKTAVTEFKFSFLQGSGQINKINIPIRVELPVAGINDYVQGQLGTYSYSASNGWYRLPTVTDYSLSRVIGELDRPGAIVAAAEGVLPPLSVPTYIRESMERIQAIYELKSIKNKPFNHNASMTQKDILKLIFDVIPASYNDYDIAEKAVGAGLIQNAGEVTDSYIRRDKAINTLISFYKFKTREKAIPSKPGIWSHYTDLSKADPSYVNDYKFALEMGIIQGNAADLSYPDRLVTLGDFLVFLERTLRLCGEI
;
A
#
# COMPACT_ATOMS: atom_id res chain seq x y z
N MET A 1 -59.99 15.50 -23.47
CA MET A 1 -59.48 14.90 -22.22
C MET A 1 -58.04 14.45 -22.46
N ARG A 2 -57.05 15.03 -21.77
CA ARG A 2 -55.70 14.45 -21.72
C ARG A 2 -55.72 13.38 -20.63
N THR A 3 -55.68 12.12 -21.02
CA THR A 3 -55.39 11.01 -20.11
C THR A 3 -53.98 11.19 -19.57
N TYR A 4 -53.87 11.55 -18.28
CA TYR A 4 -52.61 11.45 -17.57
C TYR A 4 -52.35 9.96 -17.34
N ASN A 5 -51.25 9.47 -17.90
CA ASN A 5 -50.76 8.12 -17.62
C ASN A 5 -49.90 8.24 -16.37
N ASP A 6 -50.41 7.75 -15.22
CA ASP A 6 -49.70 7.81 -13.93
C ASP A 6 -48.60 6.75 -13.80
N ASN A 7 -48.39 5.94 -14.84
CA ASN A 7 -47.36 4.91 -14.87
C ASN A 7 -46.00 5.50 -15.28
N LEU A 8 -45.04 5.49 -14.37
CA LEU A 8 -43.65 5.82 -14.64
C LEU A 8 -42.85 4.55 -14.94
N ASP A 9 -42.64 4.30 -16.22
CA ASP A 9 -41.86 3.15 -16.69
C ASP A 9 -40.39 3.55 -16.91
N PHE A 10 -39.47 2.76 -16.37
CA PHE A 10 -38.02 2.94 -16.58
C PHE A 10 -37.38 1.66 -17.12
N ARG A 11 -36.29 1.83 -17.85
CA ARG A 11 -35.44 0.76 -18.34
C ARG A 11 -34.11 0.79 -17.63
N LEU A 12 -33.68 -0.37 -17.14
CA LEU A 12 -32.30 -0.62 -16.75
C LEU A 12 -31.63 -1.43 -17.85
N GLU A 13 -30.56 -0.88 -18.42
CA GLU A 13 -29.67 -1.60 -19.32
C GLU A 13 -28.33 -1.84 -18.61
N THR A 14 -27.88 -3.09 -18.61
CA THR A 14 -26.59 -3.50 -18.03
C THR A 14 -25.64 -4.00 -19.10
N VAL A 15 -24.42 -3.48 -19.15
CA VAL A 15 -23.37 -3.95 -20.06
C VAL A 15 -22.23 -4.55 -19.24
N SER A 16 -21.92 -5.83 -19.46
CA SER A 16 -20.79 -6.52 -18.82
C SER A 16 -20.20 -7.57 -19.78
N PRO A 17 -18.90 -7.51 -20.10
CA PRO A 17 -17.93 -6.50 -19.69
C PRO A 17 -18.12 -5.18 -20.46
N ALA A 18 -18.14 -4.05 -19.74
CA ALA A 18 -18.02 -2.71 -20.31
C ALA A 18 -16.54 -2.37 -20.58
N SER A 19 -16.00 -2.93 -21.66
CA SER A 19 -14.56 -2.95 -21.98
C SER A 19 -13.94 -1.57 -22.32
N GLN A 20 -14.76 -0.53 -22.49
CA GLN A 20 -14.31 0.83 -22.75
C GLN A 20 -13.58 1.46 -21.54
N TYR A 21 -13.88 1.01 -20.33
CA TYR A 21 -13.26 1.54 -19.13
C TYR A 21 -11.89 0.92 -18.87
N LYS A 22 -10.93 1.76 -18.50
CA LYS A 22 -9.57 1.35 -18.11
C LYS A 22 -9.32 1.63 -16.64
N PRO A 23 -8.53 0.80 -15.94
CA PRO A 23 -8.15 1.07 -14.57
C PRO A 23 -7.31 2.35 -14.46
N ALA A 24 -7.38 3.01 -13.31
CA ALA A 24 -6.38 4.01 -12.94
C ALA A 24 -4.99 3.35 -12.74
N SER A 25 -3.92 4.13 -12.76
CA SER A 25 -2.54 3.62 -12.63
C SER A 25 -2.26 2.89 -11.31
N THR A 26 -3.05 3.17 -10.27
CA THR A 26 -2.99 2.54 -8.93
C THR A 26 -4.07 1.50 -8.72
N MET A 27 -4.84 1.15 -9.74
CA MET A 27 -6.02 0.29 -9.61
C MET A 27 -5.86 -1.00 -10.40
N GLN A 28 -6.15 -2.13 -9.77
CA GLN A 28 -6.22 -3.42 -10.44
C GLN A 28 -7.64 -3.96 -10.35
N PHE A 29 -8.33 -4.02 -11.48
CA PHE A 29 -9.65 -4.64 -11.56
C PHE A 29 -9.57 -6.12 -11.18
N LYS A 30 -10.51 -6.54 -10.33
CA LYS A 30 -10.70 -7.94 -9.90
C LYS A 30 -11.98 -8.54 -10.48
N THR A 31 -12.83 -7.71 -11.09
CA THR A 31 -14.00 -8.13 -11.85
C THR A 31 -14.04 -7.42 -13.21
N ALA A 32 -14.86 -7.94 -14.12
CA ALA A 32 -15.28 -7.16 -15.27
C ALA A 32 -16.01 -5.88 -14.80
N VAL A 33 -15.82 -4.78 -15.54
CA VAL A 33 -16.59 -3.56 -15.33
C VAL A 33 -18.01 -3.81 -15.80
N THR A 34 -19.00 -3.49 -14.95
CA THR A 34 -20.42 -3.55 -15.31
C THR A 34 -20.98 -2.14 -15.34
N GLU A 35 -21.57 -1.74 -16.47
CA GLU A 35 -22.17 -0.41 -16.65
C GLU A 35 -23.69 -0.48 -16.50
N PHE A 36 -24.25 0.32 -15.60
CA PHE A 36 -25.69 0.45 -15.38
C PHE A 36 -26.20 1.75 -16.01
N LYS A 37 -27.11 1.65 -16.98
CA LYS A 37 -27.77 2.80 -17.62
C LYS A 37 -29.25 2.78 -17.29
N PHE A 38 -29.75 3.92 -16.81
CA PHE A 38 -31.16 4.10 -16.48
C PHE A 38 -31.77 5.16 -17.41
N SER A 39 -32.88 4.80 -18.03
CA SER A 39 -33.64 5.70 -18.92
C SER A 39 -35.13 5.55 -18.68
N PHE A 40 -35.89 6.58 -19.03
CA PHE A 40 -37.35 6.46 -19.07
C PHE A 40 -37.75 5.68 -20.32
N LEU A 41 -38.71 4.76 -20.19
CA LEU A 41 -39.25 4.01 -21.33
C LEU A 41 -40.07 4.90 -22.26
N GLN A 42 -40.75 5.89 -21.70
CA GLN A 42 -41.51 6.89 -22.44
C GLN A 42 -40.92 8.27 -22.18
N GLY A 43 -40.30 8.87 -23.20
CA GLY A 43 -39.71 10.21 -23.15
C GLY A 43 -38.21 10.27 -23.45
N SER A 44 -37.72 11.49 -23.66
CA SER A 44 -36.29 11.79 -23.79
C SER A 44 -35.74 12.20 -22.42
N GLY A 45 -34.95 11.33 -21.78
CA GLY A 45 -34.30 11.66 -20.51
C GLY A 45 -33.47 10.52 -19.96
N GLN A 46 -32.28 10.85 -19.46
CA GLN A 46 -31.45 9.92 -18.69
C GLN A 46 -31.68 10.16 -17.20
N ILE A 47 -31.78 9.07 -16.45
CA ILE A 47 -31.79 9.12 -15.00
C ILE A 47 -30.33 9.17 -14.57
N ASN A 48 -29.92 10.28 -13.94
CA ASN A 48 -28.52 10.54 -13.59
C ASN A 48 -28.28 10.57 -12.07
N LYS A 49 -29.34 10.38 -11.27
CA LYS A 49 -29.29 10.38 -9.81
C LYS A 49 -30.26 9.33 -9.28
N ILE A 50 -29.85 8.64 -8.22
CA ILE A 50 -30.69 7.69 -7.49
C ILE A 50 -30.81 8.22 -6.06
N ASN A 51 -32.02 8.26 -5.51
CA ASN A 51 -32.23 8.72 -4.13
C ASN A 51 -31.89 7.63 -3.10
N ILE A 52 -31.86 6.37 -3.52
CA ILE A 52 -31.50 5.21 -2.71
C ILE A 52 -30.41 4.46 -3.48
N PRO A 53 -29.19 4.30 -2.92
CA PRO A 53 -28.13 3.58 -3.60
C PRO A 53 -28.54 2.16 -3.98
N ILE A 54 -28.07 1.69 -5.14
CA ILE A 54 -28.31 0.31 -5.57
C ILE A 54 -27.19 -0.55 -5.01
N ARG A 55 -27.56 -1.56 -4.22
CA ARG A 55 -26.61 -2.57 -3.74
C ARG A 55 -26.17 -3.44 -4.92
N VAL A 56 -24.88 -3.41 -5.22
CA VAL A 56 -24.27 -4.23 -6.27
C VAL A 56 -23.33 -5.23 -5.61
N GLU A 57 -23.48 -6.50 -5.96
CA GLU A 57 -22.62 -7.58 -5.46
C GLU A 57 -21.73 -8.06 -6.60
N LEU A 58 -20.42 -7.99 -6.39
CA LEU A 58 -19.40 -8.30 -7.40
C LEU A 58 -18.61 -9.53 -6.94
N PRO A 59 -18.74 -10.68 -7.62
CA PRO A 59 -18.01 -11.88 -7.25
C PRO A 59 -16.52 -11.71 -7.56
N VAL A 60 -15.66 -11.98 -6.58
CA VAL A 60 -14.19 -11.85 -6.70
C VAL A 60 -13.55 -13.22 -6.52
N ALA A 61 -12.88 -13.69 -7.57
CA ALA A 61 -12.08 -14.91 -7.49
C ALA A 61 -10.88 -14.72 -6.55
N GLY A 62 -10.60 -15.73 -5.71
CA GLY A 62 -9.49 -15.69 -4.76
C GLY A 62 -9.66 -14.62 -3.66
N ILE A 63 -10.90 -14.32 -3.23
CA ILE A 63 -11.15 -13.23 -2.28
C ILE A 63 -10.35 -13.38 -0.97
N ASN A 64 -10.04 -14.62 -0.56
CA ASN A 64 -9.32 -14.92 0.68
C ASN A 64 -7.83 -14.56 0.61
N ASP A 65 -7.30 -14.22 -0.57
CA ASP A 65 -5.94 -13.70 -0.73
C ASP A 65 -5.85 -12.21 -0.34
N TYR A 66 -6.98 -11.57 -0.07
CA TYR A 66 -7.06 -10.15 0.26
C TYR A 66 -7.52 -9.94 1.71
N VAL A 67 -6.83 -9.08 2.45
CA VAL A 67 -7.27 -8.71 3.80
C VAL A 67 -8.35 -7.63 3.77
N GLN A 68 -9.01 -7.41 4.91
CA GLN A 68 -10.13 -6.48 5.01
C GLN A 68 -9.68 -5.07 4.60
N GLY A 69 -10.45 -4.45 3.71
CA GLY A 69 -10.20 -3.08 3.23
C GLY A 69 -9.34 -2.98 1.97
N GLN A 70 -8.63 -4.05 1.58
CA GLN A 70 -7.79 -4.10 0.37
C GLN A 70 -8.61 -4.10 -0.92
N LEU A 71 -9.81 -4.68 -0.88
CA LEU A 71 -10.78 -4.63 -1.98
C LEU A 71 -11.75 -3.46 -1.76
N GLY A 72 -12.10 -2.79 -2.85
CA GLY A 72 -13.09 -1.74 -2.90
C GLY A 72 -14.05 -1.96 -4.07
N THR A 73 -15.27 -1.49 -3.93
CA THR A 73 -16.11 -1.19 -5.10
C THR A 73 -15.85 0.24 -5.54
N TYR A 74 -15.75 0.44 -6.84
CA TYR A 74 -15.45 1.72 -7.44
C TYR A 74 -16.45 2.02 -8.54
N SER A 75 -16.92 3.25 -8.58
CA SER A 75 -17.73 3.76 -9.69
C SER A 75 -16.94 4.76 -10.51
N TYR A 76 -17.28 4.90 -11.79
CA TYR A 76 -16.64 5.85 -12.68
C TYR A 76 -17.49 7.11 -12.87
N SER A 77 -16.87 8.28 -12.76
CA SER A 77 -17.44 9.56 -13.19
C SER A 77 -16.50 10.24 -14.19
N ALA A 78 -17.07 10.98 -15.15
CA ALA A 78 -16.27 11.75 -16.10
C ALA A 78 -15.43 12.86 -15.44
N SER A 79 -15.85 13.38 -14.27
CA SER A 79 -15.15 14.46 -13.58
C SER A 79 -14.02 13.96 -12.68
N ASN A 80 -14.20 12.80 -12.04
CA ASN A 80 -13.32 12.30 -10.97
C ASN A 80 -12.58 11.01 -11.36
N GLY A 81 -12.88 10.43 -12.53
CA GLY A 81 -12.45 9.08 -12.87
C GLY A 81 -13.08 8.05 -11.92
N TRP A 82 -12.30 7.04 -11.54
CA TRP A 82 -12.72 6.05 -10.57
C TRP A 82 -12.73 6.63 -9.14
N TYR A 83 -13.85 6.49 -8.45
CA TYR A 83 -13.99 6.87 -7.04
C TYR A 83 -14.56 5.70 -6.24
N ARG A 84 -14.09 5.58 -4.99
CA ARG A 84 -14.47 4.47 -4.11
C ARG A 84 -15.89 4.67 -3.58
N LEU A 85 -16.68 3.60 -3.58
CA LEU A 85 -18.01 3.56 -2.98
C LEU A 85 -17.92 2.94 -1.56
N PRO A 86 -18.92 3.19 -0.70
CA PRO A 86 -19.11 2.39 0.51
C PRO A 86 -19.07 0.91 0.16
N THR A 87 -18.16 0.18 0.81
CA THR A 87 -17.83 -1.20 0.44
C THR A 87 -17.83 -2.11 1.65
N VAL A 88 -18.45 -3.28 1.49
CA VAL A 88 -18.36 -4.41 2.43
C VAL A 88 -17.81 -5.62 1.69
N THR A 89 -16.77 -6.24 2.24
CA THR A 89 -16.22 -7.50 1.71
C THR A 89 -16.88 -8.67 2.42
N ASP A 90 -17.51 -9.57 1.66
CA ASP A 90 -18.14 -10.79 2.16
C ASP A 90 -17.31 -12.00 1.70
N TYR A 91 -16.36 -12.37 2.55
CA TYR A 91 -15.45 -13.49 2.33
C TYR A 91 -16.18 -14.83 2.21
N SER A 92 -17.26 -15.00 2.97
CA SER A 92 -18.02 -16.25 3.01
C SER A 92 -18.67 -16.59 1.67
N LEU A 93 -19.03 -15.56 0.90
CA LEU A 93 -19.69 -15.68 -0.39
C LEU A 93 -18.82 -15.21 -1.57
N SER A 94 -17.51 -15.02 -1.35
CA SER A 94 -16.55 -14.61 -2.38
C SER A 94 -16.99 -13.38 -3.17
N ARG A 95 -17.50 -12.36 -2.49
CA ARG A 95 -18.02 -11.14 -3.14
C ARG A 95 -17.67 -9.86 -2.40
N VAL A 96 -17.57 -8.78 -3.18
CA VAL A 96 -17.46 -7.42 -2.68
C VAL A 96 -18.77 -6.70 -2.98
N ILE A 97 -19.35 -6.07 -1.96
CA ILE A 97 -20.65 -5.41 -2.01
C ILE A 97 -20.40 -3.91 -2.02
N GLY A 98 -20.96 -3.21 -3.01
CA GLY A 98 -20.89 -1.76 -3.16
C GLY A 98 -22.26 -1.11 -3.19
N GLU A 99 -22.34 0.14 -2.76
CA GLU A 99 -23.54 0.96 -2.86
C GLU A 99 -23.39 1.97 -4.00
N LEU A 100 -24.00 1.67 -5.15
CA LEU A 100 -23.97 2.52 -6.34
C LEU A 100 -24.85 3.76 -6.12
N ASP A 101 -24.22 4.92 -5.95
CA ASP A 101 -24.88 6.21 -5.66
C ASP A 101 -25.51 6.88 -6.89
N ARG A 102 -25.06 6.52 -8.10
CA ARG A 102 -25.55 7.02 -9.38
C ARG A 102 -25.40 6.00 -10.50
N PRO A 103 -26.19 6.09 -11.58
CA PRO A 103 -26.00 5.26 -12.77
C PRO A 103 -24.60 5.43 -13.35
N GLY A 104 -23.99 4.32 -13.77
CA GLY A 104 -22.66 4.33 -14.35
C GLY A 104 -21.95 2.99 -14.24
N ALA A 105 -20.66 3.00 -14.58
CA ALA A 105 -19.80 1.84 -14.43
C ALA A 105 -19.44 1.59 -12.97
N ILE A 106 -19.39 0.31 -12.62
CA ILE A 106 -18.92 -0.19 -11.32
C ILE A 106 -18.00 -1.40 -11.51
N VAL A 107 -17.03 -1.54 -10.61
CA VAL A 107 -16.05 -2.63 -10.61
C VAL A 107 -15.56 -2.91 -9.19
N ALA A 108 -15.20 -4.15 -8.89
CA ALA A 108 -14.42 -4.47 -7.70
C ALA A 108 -12.95 -4.43 -8.08
N ALA A 109 -12.16 -3.69 -7.32
CA ALA A 109 -10.75 -3.49 -7.59
C ALA A 109 -9.94 -3.45 -6.29
N ALA A 110 -8.66 -3.77 -6.40
CA ALA A 110 -7.67 -3.42 -5.40
C ALA A 110 -7.02 -2.09 -5.81
N GLU A 111 -6.85 -1.18 -4.86
CA GLU A 111 -6.13 0.09 -5.06
C GLU A 111 -4.84 0.07 -4.25
N GLY A 112 -3.75 0.52 -4.86
CA GLY A 112 -2.43 0.50 -4.23
C GLY A 112 -1.33 0.83 -5.23
N VAL A 113 -0.10 0.59 -4.82
CA VAL A 113 1.02 0.71 -5.74
C VAL A 113 1.03 -0.53 -6.63
N LEU A 114 1.15 -0.33 -7.94
CA LEU A 114 1.23 -1.42 -8.92
C LEU A 114 2.62 -1.41 -9.58
N PRO A 115 3.57 -2.21 -9.04
CA PRO A 115 4.90 -2.29 -9.60
C PRO A 115 4.84 -2.96 -10.99
N PRO A 116 5.65 -2.51 -11.95
CA PRO A 116 5.78 -3.19 -13.24
C PRO A 116 6.20 -4.66 -13.07
N LEU A 117 5.83 -5.52 -14.02
CA LEU A 117 6.23 -6.94 -14.02
C LEU A 117 7.76 -7.17 -14.08
N SER A 118 8.53 -6.14 -14.45
CA SER A 118 10.00 -6.16 -14.42
C SER A 118 10.59 -6.05 -13.02
N VAL A 119 9.78 -5.69 -12.01
CA VAL A 119 10.22 -5.65 -10.62
C VAL A 119 10.39 -7.09 -10.09
N PRO A 120 11.52 -7.42 -9.44
CA PRO A 120 11.73 -8.74 -8.84
C PRO A 120 10.58 -9.19 -7.95
N THR A 121 10.19 -10.47 -8.05
CA THR A 121 9.02 -11.03 -7.35
C THR A 121 9.05 -10.79 -5.84
N TYR A 122 10.20 -10.99 -5.19
CA TYR A 122 10.31 -10.81 -3.73
C TYR A 122 10.02 -9.37 -3.27
N ILE A 123 10.33 -8.36 -4.09
CA ILE A 123 10.03 -6.94 -3.78
C ILE A 123 8.54 -6.70 -3.95
N ARG A 124 7.96 -7.16 -5.06
CA ARG A 124 6.53 -7.04 -5.35
C ARG A 124 5.69 -7.70 -4.26
N GLU A 125 6.02 -8.92 -3.87
CA GLU A 125 5.32 -9.61 -2.79
C GLU A 125 5.44 -8.90 -1.44
N SER A 126 6.62 -8.33 -1.13
CA SER A 126 6.81 -7.58 0.11
C SER A 126 5.93 -6.33 0.13
N MET A 127 5.88 -5.60 -0.98
CA MET A 127 5.01 -4.44 -1.14
C MET A 127 3.53 -4.82 -1.11
N GLU A 128 3.13 -5.92 -1.76
CA GLU A 128 1.76 -6.45 -1.73
C GLU A 128 1.31 -6.77 -0.29
N ARG A 129 2.18 -7.40 0.52
CA ARG A 129 1.91 -7.69 1.94
C ARG A 129 1.80 -6.42 2.79
N ILE A 130 2.67 -5.43 2.59
CA ILE A 130 2.56 -4.16 3.32
C ILE A 130 1.27 -3.43 2.95
N GLN A 131 0.98 -3.29 1.64
CA GLN A 131 -0.16 -2.51 1.18
C GLN A 131 -1.51 -3.21 1.41
N ALA A 132 -1.51 -4.49 1.76
CA ALA A 132 -2.70 -5.18 2.22
C ALA A 132 -3.25 -4.51 3.49
N ILE A 133 -2.37 -3.99 4.36
CA ILE A 133 -2.73 -3.47 5.68
C ILE A 133 -2.56 -1.94 5.75
N TYR A 134 -1.57 -1.39 5.06
CA TYR A 134 -1.20 0.03 5.15
C TYR A 134 -1.33 0.77 3.82
N GLU A 135 -1.74 2.04 3.87
CA GLU A 135 -1.70 2.90 2.69
C GLU A 135 -0.29 3.51 2.53
N LEU A 136 0.43 3.07 1.48
CA LEU A 136 1.76 3.58 1.14
C LEU A 136 1.72 4.94 0.42
N LYS A 137 1.10 5.95 1.04
CA LYS A 137 0.88 7.29 0.48
C LYS A 137 2.18 7.99 0.04
N SER A 138 3.33 7.65 0.63
CA SER A 138 4.62 8.25 0.25
C SER A 138 5.08 7.89 -1.17
N ILE A 139 4.65 6.73 -1.68
CA ILE A 139 4.99 6.21 -3.01
C ILE A 139 3.77 6.02 -3.91
N LYS A 140 2.55 6.13 -3.37
CA LYS A 140 1.29 6.13 -4.14
C LYS A 140 1.32 7.27 -5.17
N ASN A 141 0.80 6.99 -6.37
CA ASN A 141 0.74 7.91 -7.51
C ASN A 141 2.09 8.42 -8.04
N LYS A 142 3.21 7.79 -7.67
CA LYS A 142 4.54 8.12 -8.20
C LYS A 142 5.04 6.99 -9.13
N PRO A 143 5.92 7.29 -10.09
CA PRO A 143 6.60 6.25 -10.86
C PRO A 143 7.34 5.30 -9.92
N PHE A 144 7.03 4.00 -10.00
CA PHE A 144 7.67 3.01 -9.16
C PHE A 144 9.03 2.61 -9.72
N ASN A 145 10.10 3.05 -9.05
CA ASN A 145 11.48 2.68 -9.38
C ASN A 145 12.15 2.01 -8.19
N HIS A 146 12.16 0.67 -8.18
CA HIS A 146 12.76 -0.11 -7.09
C HIS A 146 14.28 0.08 -6.95
N ASN A 147 14.97 0.52 -8.02
CA ASN A 147 16.42 0.74 -8.01
C ASN A 147 16.81 2.17 -7.59
N ALA A 148 15.84 3.05 -7.35
CA ALA A 148 16.13 4.41 -6.91
C ALA A 148 16.72 4.39 -5.50
N SER A 149 17.88 5.02 -5.33
CA SER A 149 18.46 5.25 -4.00
C SER A 149 17.55 6.14 -3.17
N MET A 150 17.37 5.78 -1.90
CA MET A 150 16.50 6.49 -0.98
C MET A 150 17.27 7.52 -0.18
N THR A 151 16.62 8.65 0.10
CA THR A 151 17.08 9.61 1.11
C THR A 151 16.63 9.20 2.50
N GLN A 152 17.16 9.88 3.52
CA GLN A 152 16.69 9.69 4.90
C GLN A 152 15.21 10.04 5.05
N LYS A 153 14.77 11.10 4.37
CA LYS A 153 13.38 11.55 4.38
C LYS A 153 12.46 10.51 3.75
N ASP A 154 12.87 9.85 2.67
CA ASP A 154 12.06 8.81 2.03
C ASP A 154 11.81 7.61 2.94
N ILE A 155 12.83 7.18 3.69
CA ILE A 155 12.71 6.10 4.66
C ILE A 155 11.74 6.45 5.79
N LEU A 156 11.85 7.66 6.34
CA LEU A 156 10.91 8.12 7.36
C LEU A 156 9.49 8.17 6.82
N LYS A 157 9.28 8.62 5.58
CA LYS A 157 7.95 8.65 4.95
C LYS A 157 7.32 7.26 4.89
N LEU A 158 8.07 6.24 4.45
CA LEU A 158 7.57 4.87 4.41
C LEU A 158 7.32 4.29 5.82
N ILE A 159 8.17 4.61 6.81
CA ILE A 159 7.91 4.21 8.20
C ILE A 159 6.64 4.88 8.73
N PHE A 160 6.43 6.16 8.44
CA PHE A 160 5.21 6.85 8.85
C PHE A 160 3.96 6.47 8.05
N ASP A 161 4.09 5.85 6.88
CA ASP A 161 2.95 5.23 6.18
C ASP A 161 2.38 4.05 6.98
N VAL A 162 3.21 3.37 7.78
CA VAL A 162 2.84 2.20 8.61
C VAL A 162 2.62 2.54 10.08
N ILE A 163 2.70 3.83 10.42
CA ILE A 163 2.29 4.39 11.72
C ILE A 163 0.99 5.15 11.48
N PRO A 164 -0.05 5.01 12.32
CA PRO A 164 -1.30 5.75 12.18
C PRO A 164 -1.14 7.22 12.61
N ALA A 165 -0.19 7.94 12.00
CA ALA A 165 0.11 9.34 12.24
C ALA A 165 0.11 10.11 10.92
N SER A 166 -0.48 11.31 10.95
CA SER A 166 -0.34 12.26 9.85
C SER A 166 1.09 12.81 9.84
N TYR A 167 1.62 13.12 8.66
CA TYR A 167 2.89 13.79 8.49
C TYR A 167 2.87 14.59 7.19
N ASN A 168 3.78 15.56 7.08
CA ASN A 168 4.12 16.26 5.86
C ASN A 168 5.64 16.44 5.77
N ASP A 169 6.10 17.02 4.66
CA ASP A 169 7.54 17.13 4.38
C ASP A 169 8.30 18.07 5.31
N TYR A 170 7.59 18.95 6.02
CA TYR A 170 8.16 19.95 6.94
C TYR A 170 8.25 19.43 8.37
N ASP A 171 7.33 18.55 8.80
CA ASP A 171 7.24 18.08 10.19
C ASP A 171 7.78 16.68 10.44
N ILE A 172 8.14 15.94 9.38
CA ILE A 172 8.49 14.52 9.49
C ILE A 172 9.72 14.26 10.37
N ALA A 173 10.73 15.12 10.32
CA ALA A 173 11.94 14.95 11.13
C ALA A 173 11.66 15.18 12.62
N GLU A 174 10.91 16.24 12.95
CA GLU A 174 10.49 16.53 14.32
C GLU A 174 9.61 15.41 14.89
N LYS A 175 8.68 14.89 14.08
CA LYS A 175 7.86 13.74 14.46
C LYS A 175 8.70 12.48 14.67
N ALA A 176 9.72 12.27 13.85
CA ALA A 176 10.62 11.11 13.99
C ALA A 176 11.41 11.19 15.30
N VAL A 177 11.88 12.38 15.69
CA VAL A 177 12.50 12.62 17.01
C VAL A 177 11.50 12.33 18.13
N GLY A 178 10.28 12.88 18.05
CA GLY A 178 9.25 12.67 19.07
C GLY A 178 8.82 11.19 19.22
N ALA A 179 8.88 10.42 18.14
CA ALA A 179 8.64 8.98 18.15
C ALA A 179 9.88 8.15 18.55
N GLY A 180 11.04 8.78 18.75
CA GLY A 180 12.30 8.10 19.06
C GLY A 180 12.86 7.27 17.92
N LEU A 181 12.49 7.58 16.66
CA LEU A 181 13.00 6.90 15.46
C LEU A 181 14.40 7.38 15.06
N ILE A 182 14.73 8.63 15.40
CA ILE A 182 16.02 9.28 15.19
C ILE A 182 16.36 10.13 16.44
N GLN A 183 17.61 10.52 16.63
CA GLN A 183 18.01 11.27 17.84
C GLN A 183 17.77 12.78 17.69
N ASN A 184 18.06 13.34 16.51
CA ASN A 184 17.82 14.76 16.25
C ASN A 184 17.34 15.03 14.81
N ALA A 185 16.55 16.08 14.63
CA ALA A 185 15.99 16.44 13.33
C ALA A 185 17.07 16.88 12.33
N GLY A 186 18.19 17.44 12.82
CA GLY A 186 19.32 17.85 12.00
C GLY A 186 20.06 16.69 11.32
N GLU A 187 19.84 15.45 11.75
CA GLU A 187 20.36 14.26 11.06
C GLU A 187 19.71 14.03 9.70
N VAL A 188 18.46 14.49 9.51
CA VAL A 188 17.68 14.26 8.31
C VAL A 188 18.07 15.27 7.24
N THR A 189 18.83 14.80 6.27
CA THR A 189 19.25 15.56 5.10
C THR A 189 18.64 14.97 3.83
N ASP A 190 18.73 15.70 2.72
CA ASP A 190 18.35 15.19 1.39
C ASP A 190 19.41 14.24 0.78
N SER A 191 20.42 13.83 1.57
CA SER A 191 21.43 12.88 1.09
C SER A 191 20.87 11.46 1.05
N TYR A 192 21.40 10.67 0.13
CA TYR A 192 21.13 9.23 0.12
C TYR A 192 21.59 8.57 1.42
N ILE A 193 20.83 7.59 1.86
CA ILE A 193 21.06 6.90 3.12
C ILE A 193 21.84 5.60 2.91
N ARG A 194 22.81 5.37 3.79
CA ARG A 194 23.54 4.10 3.90
C ARG A 194 22.68 3.04 4.59
N ARG A 195 23.00 1.78 4.32
CA ARG A 195 22.28 0.62 4.85
C ARG A 195 22.32 0.55 6.36
N ASP A 196 23.46 0.76 6.99
CA ASP A 196 23.58 0.81 8.45
C ASP A 196 22.62 1.82 9.12
N LYS A 197 22.57 3.06 8.63
CA LYS A 197 21.67 4.09 9.17
C LYS A 197 20.19 3.78 8.91
N ALA A 198 19.86 3.25 7.72
CA ALA A 198 18.51 2.78 7.41
C ALA A 198 18.05 1.68 8.38
N ILE A 199 18.94 0.74 8.68
CA ILE A 199 18.67 -0.36 9.61
C ILE A 199 18.56 0.15 11.04
N ASN A 200 19.42 1.06 11.50
CA ASN A 200 19.25 1.68 12.81
C ASN A 200 17.88 2.38 12.95
N THR A 201 17.40 3.05 11.88
CA THR A 201 16.07 3.67 11.87
C THR A 201 14.95 2.61 11.96
N LEU A 202 15.06 1.51 11.23
CA LEU A 202 14.10 0.39 11.30
C LEU A 202 14.11 -0.32 12.65
N ILE A 203 15.28 -0.49 13.27
CA ILE A 203 15.37 -1.07 14.61
C ILE A 203 14.78 -0.13 15.66
N SER A 204 14.92 1.19 15.48
CA SER A 204 14.24 2.17 16.32
C SER A 204 12.72 2.11 16.14
N PHE A 205 12.24 1.89 14.91
CA PHE A 205 10.83 1.61 14.64
C PHE A 205 10.33 0.32 15.31
N TYR A 206 11.09 -0.78 15.23
CA TYR A 206 10.77 -2.02 15.95
C TYR A 206 10.66 -1.77 17.46
N LYS A 207 11.64 -1.12 18.08
CA LYS A 207 11.61 -0.73 19.51
C LYS A 207 10.39 0.13 19.84
N PHE A 208 10.03 1.05 18.96
CA PHE A 208 8.84 1.90 19.11
C PHE A 208 7.54 1.08 19.13
N LYS A 209 7.39 0.13 18.21
CA LYS A 209 6.20 -0.73 18.08
C LYS A 209 6.10 -1.76 19.21
N THR A 210 7.18 -2.48 19.50
CA THR A 210 7.15 -3.63 20.43
C THR A 210 7.47 -3.27 21.87
N ARG A 211 8.12 -2.11 22.11
CA ARG A 211 8.72 -1.73 23.40
C ARG A 211 9.84 -2.65 23.86
N GLU A 212 10.33 -3.53 22.99
CA GLU A 212 11.42 -4.45 23.29
C GLU A 212 12.80 -3.82 23.02
N LYS A 213 13.84 -4.39 23.63
CA LYS A 213 15.22 -4.00 23.37
C LYS A 213 15.77 -4.79 22.19
N ALA A 214 16.54 -4.14 21.32
CA ALA A 214 17.26 -4.80 20.23
C ALA A 214 18.72 -5.04 20.63
N ILE A 215 19.00 -6.16 21.27
CA ILE A 215 20.35 -6.52 21.72
C ILE A 215 20.80 -7.77 20.94
N PRO A 216 21.86 -7.68 20.11
CA PRO A 216 22.39 -8.85 19.43
C PRO A 216 22.99 -9.83 20.43
N SER A 217 22.67 -11.12 20.30
CA SER A 217 23.05 -12.18 21.25
C SER A 217 23.53 -13.48 20.59
N LYS A 218 23.49 -13.56 19.25
CA LYS A 218 23.81 -14.77 18.47
C LYS A 218 25.01 -14.51 17.54
N PRO A 219 26.24 -14.46 18.08
CA PRO A 219 27.44 -14.15 17.28
C PRO A 219 27.62 -15.05 16.08
N GLY A 220 27.25 -16.33 16.16
CA GLY A 220 27.34 -17.26 15.01
C GLY A 220 26.60 -16.81 13.75
N ILE A 221 25.62 -15.91 13.86
CA ILE A 221 24.86 -15.39 12.70
C ILE A 221 25.60 -14.25 12.00
N TRP A 222 26.49 -13.52 12.68
CA TRP A 222 27.10 -12.31 12.10
C TRP A 222 28.62 -12.26 12.18
N SER A 223 29.26 -13.07 13.03
CA SER A 223 30.72 -13.04 13.21
C SER A 223 31.51 -13.47 11.98
N HIS A 224 30.87 -14.17 11.05
CA HIS A 224 31.48 -14.58 9.78
C HIS A 224 31.56 -13.44 8.75
N TYR A 225 30.80 -12.36 8.95
CA TYR A 225 30.85 -11.21 8.04
C TYR A 225 32.12 -10.40 8.27
N THR A 226 32.94 -10.28 7.23
CA THR A 226 34.26 -9.62 7.29
C THR A 226 34.16 -8.10 7.17
N ASP A 227 33.00 -7.57 6.77
CA ASP A 227 32.79 -6.15 6.47
C ASP A 227 31.93 -5.39 7.48
N LEU A 228 31.56 -6.01 8.61
CA LEU A 228 30.75 -5.35 9.65
C LEU A 228 31.43 -4.11 10.24
N SER A 229 32.76 -4.04 10.20
CA SER A 229 33.54 -2.88 10.64
C SER A 229 33.31 -1.64 9.77
N LYS A 230 32.71 -1.77 8.59
CA LYS A 230 32.34 -0.64 7.74
C LYS A 230 31.07 0.08 8.21
N ALA A 231 30.27 -0.55 9.07
CA ALA A 231 29.13 0.11 9.69
C ALA A 231 29.59 1.26 10.61
N ASP A 232 28.80 2.31 10.72
CA ASP A 232 29.00 3.30 11.78
C ASP A 232 29.03 2.58 13.16
N PRO A 233 30.04 2.84 14.01
CA PRO A 233 30.14 2.21 15.33
C PRO A 233 28.88 2.40 16.19
N SER A 234 28.14 3.49 15.99
CA SER A 234 26.90 3.79 16.71
C SER A 234 25.74 2.89 16.30
N TYR A 235 25.78 2.31 15.09
CA TYR A 235 24.71 1.49 14.50
C TYR A 235 25.04 0.01 14.45
N VAL A 236 26.28 -0.39 14.74
CA VAL A 236 26.75 -1.77 14.55
C VAL A 236 25.92 -2.81 15.31
N ASN A 237 25.44 -2.48 16.51
CA ASN A 237 24.65 -3.43 17.31
C ASN A 237 23.23 -3.60 16.75
N ASP A 238 22.60 -2.52 16.30
CA ASP A 238 21.31 -2.60 15.63
C ASP A 238 21.44 -3.36 14.30
N TYR A 239 22.55 -3.17 13.58
CA TYR A 239 22.84 -3.91 12.35
C TYR A 239 23.00 -5.42 12.60
N LYS A 240 23.76 -5.80 13.64
CA LYS A 240 23.90 -7.20 14.06
C LYS A 240 22.55 -7.80 14.47
N PHE A 241 21.76 -7.09 15.25
CA PHE A 241 20.42 -7.54 15.63
C PHE A 241 19.53 -7.76 14.40
N ALA A 242 19.59 -6.87 13.42
CA ALA A 242 18.83 -7.01 12.18
C ALA A 242 19.25 -8.25 11.35
N LEU A 243 20.53 -8.65 11.38
CA LEU A 243 20.99 -9.92 10.82
C LEU A 243 20.45 -11.12 11.61
N GLU A 244 20.51 -11.08 12.94
CA GLU A 244 20.01 -12.16 13.81
C GLU A 244 18.52 -12.43 13.64
N MET A 245 17.75 -11.37 13.41
CA MET A 245 16.29 -11.44 13.19
C MET A 245 15.90 -11.64 11.72
N GLY A 246 16.88 -11.71 10.81
CA GLY A 246 16.65 -11.94 9.39
C GLY A 246 16.01 -10.75 8.65
N ILE A 247 15.95 -9.56 9.25
CA ILE A 247 15.50 -8.32 8.59
C ILE A 247 16.38 -8.06 7.37
N ILE A 248 17.70 -8.17 7.57
CA ILE A 248 18.69 -8.08 6.51
C ILE A 248 19.43 -9.39 6.32
N GLN A 249 19.93 -9.59 5.10
CA GLN A 249 20.80 -10.70 4.73
C GLN A 249 22.01 -10.13 3.97
N GLY A 250 23.18 -10.70 4.22
CA GLY A 250 24.39 -10.46 3.43
C GLY A 250 24.41 -11.27 2.13
N ASN A 251 25.57 -11.34 1.48
CA ASN A 251 25.84 -12.42 0.55
C ASN A 251 25.93 -13.74 1.35
N ALA A 252 25.69 -14.87 0.70
CA ALA A 252 25.73 -16.18 1.34
C ALA A 252 27.16 -16.63 1.74
N ALA A 253 28.14 -15.73 1.73
CA ALA A 253 29.54 -16.00 1.99
C ALA A 253 30.01 -15.27 3.26
N ASP A 254 30.32 -13.98 3.15
CA ASP A 254 31.09 -13.23 4.16
C ASP A 254 30.91 -11.71 4.12
N LEU A 255 30.02 -11.16 3.28
CA LEU A 255 29.78 -9.71 3.18
C LEU A 255 28.32 -9.36 3.49
N SER A 256 28.12 -8.35 4.32
CA SER A 256 26.81 -7.85 4.75
C SER A 256 26.47 -6.47 4.20
N TYR A 257 27.46 -5.77 3.64
CA TYR A 257 27.37 -4.49 2.93
C TYR A 257 26.74 -3.31 3.71
N PRO A 258 27.18 -3.00 4.94
CA PRO A 258 26.57 -1.94 5.77
C PRO A 258 26.77 -0.52 5.21
N ASP A 259 27.77 -0.31 4.36
CA ASP A 259 28.15 0.98 3.78
C ASP A 259 27.47 1.30 2.44
N ARG A 260 26.71 0.36 1.87
CA ARG A 260 26.01 0.57 0.60
C ARG A 260 24.79 1.48 0.78
N LEU A 261 24.45 2.21 -0.30
CA LEU A 261 23.19 2.95 -0.37
C LEU A 261 22.01 1.99 -0.43
N VAL A 262 20.89 2.41 0.16
CA VAL A 262 19.64 1.64 0.16
C VAL A 262 18.75 2.09 -1.00
N THR A 263 18.22 1.12 -1.73
CA THR A 263 17.20 1.38 -2.76
C THR A 263 15.78 1.24 -2.19
N LEU A 264 14.78 1.77 -2.91
CA LEU A 264 13.37 1.58 -2.57
C LEU A 264 13.01 0.08 -2.42
N GLY A 265 13.50 -0.75 -3.34
CA GLY A 265 13.28 -2.19 -3.33
C GLY A 265 13.84 -2.86 -2.08
N ASP A 266 15.08 -2.54 -1.71
CA ASP A 266 15.72 -3.04 -0.50
C ASP A 266 14.90 -2.68 0.74
N PHE A 267 14.52 -1.40 0.84
CA PHE A 267 13.85 -0.90 2.04
C PHE A 267 12.45 -1.49 2.22
N LEU A 268 11.68 -1.68 1.14
CA LEU A 268 10.37 -2.33 1.23
C LEU A 268 10.48 -3.76 1.80
N VAL A 269 11.52 -4.49 1.42
CA VAL A 269 11.77 -5.84 1.95
C VAL A 269 12.18 -5.78 3.42
N PHE A 270 13.03 -4.84 3.82
CA PHE A 270 13.44 -4.69 5.21
C PHE A 270 12.26 -4.26 6.09
N LEU A 271 11.43 -3.33 5.62
CA LEU A 271 10.24 -2.84 6.31
C LEU A 271 9.25 -3.97 6.51
N GLU A 272 8.96 -4.75 5.46
CA GLU A 272 8.05 -5.89 5.53
C GLU A 272 8.49 -6.93 6.57
N ARG A 273 9.78 -7.31 6.55
CA ARG A 273 10.33 -8.24 7.54
C ARG A 273 10.27 -7.68 8.95
N THR A 274 10.47 -6.38 9.11
CA THR A 274 10.35 -5.70 10.41
C THR A 274 8.90 -5.72 10.91
N LEU A 275 7.92 -5.49 10.04
CA LEU A 275 6.49 -5.56 10.37
C LEU A 275 6.05 -6.97 10.77
N ARG A 276 6.56 -8.01 10.11
CA ARG A 276 6.35 -9.41 10.54
C ARG A 276 6.83 -9.65 11.97
N LEU A 277 8.02 -9.13 12.30
CA LEU A 277 8.56 -9.22 13.67
C LEU A 277 7.73 -8.43 14.69
N CYS A 278 7.05 -7.36 14.25
CA CYS A 278 6.10 -6.62 15.08
C CYS A 278 4.73 -7.32 15.22
N GLY A 279 4.50 -8.42 14.50
CA GLY A 279 3.20 -9.10 14.46
C GLY A 279 2.12 -8.34 13.69
N GLU A 280 2.52 -7.43 12.80
CA GLU A 280 1.58 -6.62 12.01
C GLU A 280 1.28 -7.23 10.63
N ILE A 281 2.09 -8.18 10.16
CA ILE A 281 1.93 -8.97 8.92
C ILE A 281 2.18 -10.44 9.26
#